data_AF-A0A0S8HHJ3-F1
#
_entry.id   AF-A0A0S8HHJ3-F1
#
_cell.length_a   1.000
_cell.length_b   1.000
_cell.length_c   1.000
_cell.angle_alpha   90.00
_cell.angle_beta   90.00
_cell.angle_gamma   90.00
#
_symmetry.space_group_name_H-M   'P 1'
#
loop_
_entity.id
_entity.type
_entity.pdbx_description
1 polymer ?
#
loop_
_entity_poly.entity_id
_entity_poly.type
_entity_poly.pdbx_seq_one_letter_code
_entity_poly.pdbx_strand_id
1 'polypeptide(L)'
;MPKSKIRRLYETDAKGIYDEDLIDEVGYGLLARCESFIAANRARAGELPCPECARPVRRQEVLSCPCGWELPWADYFKTIQHKQLSGAGPVLEQFQDFVNAFPSARTPRKKVLLIDRLIHAFHWYCKTNGPTRPVAVNLIEGRLGEVVAFLDRLSYSHKSTPGTSENLAEWNHNIEVNRGWYPSRRKAEARPLRPAEADGPRC
;
A
#
# COMPACT_ATOMS: atom_id res chain seq x y z
N MET A 1 -1.88 5.19 6.52
CA MET A 1 -1.44 4.07 7.38
C MET A 1 -0.13 4.47 8.05
N PRO A 2 -0.06 4.45 9.40
CA PRO A 2 1.14 4.84 10.12
C PRO A 2 2.30 3.86 9.90
N LYS A 3 3.50 4.42 9.68
CA LYS A 3 4.74 3.64 9.52
C LYS A 3 5.04 2.72 10.71
N SER A 4 4.64 3.11 11.92
CA SER A 4 4.87 2.32 13.13
C SER A 4 4.15 0.97 13.12
N LYS A 5 2.90 0.93 12.63
CA LYS A 5 2.10 -0.30 12.53
C LYS A 5 2.67 -1.26 11.48
N ILE A 6 3.01 -0.72 10.31
CA ILE A 6 3.68 -1.49 9.25
C ILE A 6 5.03 -2.01 9.77
N ARG A 7 5.84 -1.18 10.44
CA ARG A 7 7.11 -1.63 11.00
C ARG A 7 6.92 -2.81 11.96
N ARG A 8 5.99 -2.67 12.90
CA ARG A 8 5.70 -3.72 13.88
C ARG A 8 5.28 -5.01 13.18
N LEU A 9 4.45 -4.94 12.13
CA LEU A 9 4.05 -6.11 11.34
C LEU A 9 5.26 -6.87 10.78
N TYR A 10 6.22 -6.16 10.18
CA TYR A 10 7.44 -6.78 9.64
C TYR A 10 8.40 -7.27 10.74
N GLU A 11 8.47 -6.58 11.87
CA GLU A 11 9.27 -7.03 13.02
C GLU A 11 8.73 -8.31 13.68
N THR A 12 7.40 -8.48 13.74
CA THR A 12 6.77 -9.71 14.24
C THR A 12 6.86 -10.84 13.21
N ASP A 13 6.62 -10.54 11.94
CA ASP A 13 6.76 -11.50 10.84
C ASP A 13 8.18 -12.04 10.75
N ALA A 14 9.21 -11.19 10.84
CA ALA A 14 10.61 -11.61 10.85
C ALA A 14 11.00 -12.48 12.06
N LYS A 15 10.15 -12.59 13.08
CA LYS A 15 10.30 -13.55 14.19
C LYS A 15 9.52 -14.85 13.97
N GLY A 16 8.77 -14.97 12.88
CA GLY A 16 7.86 -16.07 12.59
C GLY A 16 6.54 -15.97 13.36
N ILE A 17 6.14 -14.77 13.81
CA ILE A 17 4.95 -14.55 14.64
C ILE A 17 3.86 -13.89 13.80
N TYR A 18 2.70 -14.54 13.73
CA TYR A 18 1.48 -13.96 13.19
C TYR A 18 0.64 -13.32 14.29
N ASP A 19 0.80 -12.00 14.45
CA ASP A 19 -0.10 -11.15 15.24
C ASP A 19 -1.34 -10.86 14.38
N GLU A 20 -2.39 -11.69 14.47
CA GLU A 20 -3.57 -11.61 13.60
C GLU A 20 -4.30 -10.26 13.72
N ASP A 21 -4.40 -9.72 14.94
CA ASP A 21 -5.01 -8.41 15.17
C ASP A 21 -4.23 -7.30 14.46
N LEU A 22 -2.90 -7.33 14.52
CA LEU A 22 -2.05 -6.37 13.81
C LEU A 22 -2.12 -6.55 12.30
N ILE A 23 -2.16 -7.78 11.81
CA ILE A 23 -2.34 -8.09 10.37
C ILE A 23 -3.65 -7.51 9.87
N ASP A 24 -4.73 -7.68 10.63
CA ASP A 24 -6.05 -7.17 10.27
C ASP A 24 -6.11 -5.65 10.37
N GLU A 25 -5.57 -5.06 11.42
CA GLU A 25 -5.49 -3.60 11.56
C GLU A 25 -4.76 -2.96 10.36
N VAL A 26 -3.58 -3.49 10.00
CA VAL A 26 -2.81 -2.98 8.86
C VAL A 26 -3.54 -3.24 7.56
N GLY A 27 -4.04 -4.46 7.37
CA GLY A 27 -4.67 -4.87 6.12
C GLY A 27 -5.98 -4.15 5.83
N TYR A 28 -6.88 -4.03 6.81
CA TYR A 28 -8.11 -3.25 6.67
C TYR A 28 -7.83 -1.74 6.59
N GLY A 29 -6.80 -1.24 7.27
CA GLY A 29 -6.35 0.14 7.12
C GLY A 29 -5.86 0.46 5.70
N LEU A 30 -5.14 -0.46 5.06
CA LEU A 30 -4.75 -0.36 3.66
C LEU A 30 -5.94 -0.54 2.72
N LEU A 31 -6.87 -1.45 3.02
CA LEU A 31 -8.09 -1.68 2.25
C LEU A 31 -8.92 -0.41 2.14
N ALA A 32 -9.28 0.19 3.29
CA ALA A 32 -10.06 1.42 3.35
C ALA A 32 -9.37 2.56 2.59
N ARG A 33 -8.02 2.57 2.58
CA ARG A 33 -7.23 3.55 1.86
C ARG A 33 -7.27 3.33 0.34
N CYS A 34 -7.18 2.09 -0.13
CA CYS A 34 -7.35 1.73 -1.53
C CYS A 34 -8.77 2.06 -2.03
N GLU A 35 -9.80 1.75 -1.25
CA GLU A 35 -11.19 2.10 -1.56
C GLU A 35 -11.39 3.61 -1.69
N SER A 36 -10.87 4.39 -0.73
CA SER A 36 -10.89 5.86 -0.77
C SER A 36 -10.21 6.41 -2.03
N PHE A 37 -9.10 5.79 -2.43
CA PHE A 37 -8.39 6.17 -3.65
C PHE A 37 -9.21 5.89 -4.90
N ILE A 38 -9.80 4.70 -5.02
CA ILE A 38 -10.65 4.32 -6.15
C ILE A 38 -11.87 5.25 -6.23
N ALA A 39 -12.56 5.49 -5.10
CA ALA A 39 -13.71 6.37 -5.03
C ALA A 39 -13.38 7.81 -5.46
N ALA A 40 -12.27 8.37 -4.99
CA ALA A 40 -11.84 9.71 -5.38
C ALA A 40 -11.51 9.84 -6.87
N ASN A 41 -10.88 8.82 -7.47
CA ASN A 41 -10.60 8.83 -8.91
C ASN A 41 -11.88 8.71 -9.74
N ARG A 42 -12.83 7.85 -9.34
CA ARG A 42 -14.17 7.77 -9.96
C ARG A 42 -14.89 9.11 -9.87
N ALA A 43 -14.89 9.75 -8.70
CA ALA A 43 -15.55 11.04 -8.49
C ALA A 43 -15.00 12.12 -9.43
N ARG A 44 -13.67 12.16 -9.62
CA ARG A 44 -13.02 13.06 -10.57
C ARG A 44 -13.38 12.76 -12.02
N ALA A 45 -13.53 11.47 -12.36
CA ALA A 45 -14.00 11.00 -13.67
C ALA A 45 -15.50 11.27 -13.90
N GLY A 46 -16.24 11.72 -12.88
CA GLY A 46 -17.61 12.20 -13.03
C GLY A 46 -18.67 11.33 -12.36
N GLU A 47 -18.29 10.32 -11.58
CA GLU A 47 -19.23 9.43 -10.90
C GLU A 47 -18.76 9.09 -9.48
N LEU A 48 -19.64 9.23 -8.51
CA LEU A 48 -19.33 8.98 -7.10
C LEU A 48 -20.50 8.28 -6.41
N PRO A 49 -20.25 7.45 -5.38
CA PRO A 49 -21.32 6.91 -4.57
C PRO A 49 -21.88 8.02 -3.65
N CYS A 50 -23.20 8.07 -3.49
CA CYS A 50 -23.84 8.85 -2.44
C CYS A 50 -23.40 8.34 -1.07
N PRO A 51 -22.97 9.19 -0.13
CA PRO A 51 -22.54 8.75 1.20
C PRO A 51 -23.68 8.19 2.06
N GLU A 52 -24.94 8.55 1.79
CA GLU A 52 -26.10 8.12 2.57
C GLU A 52 -26.67 6.78 2.12
N CYS A 53 -26.74 6.54 0.80
CA CYS A 53 -27.43 5.37 0.24
C CYS A 53 -26.62 4.58 -0.80
N ALA A 54 -25.36 4.94 -1.02
CA ALA A 54 -24.44 4.33 -1.98
C ALA A 54 -24.85 4.36 -3.47
N ARG A 55 -26.01 4.93 -3.83
CA ARG A 55 -26.43 5.10 -5.23
C ARG A 55 -25.42 5.95 -6.01
N PRO A 56 -25.17 5.64 -7.29
CA PRO A 56 -24.27 6.44 -8.12
C PRO A 56 -24.86 7.83 -8.34
N VAL A 57 -24.03 8.86 -8.16
CA VAL A 57 -24.31 10.26 -8.42
C VAL A 57 -23.37 10.74 -9.51
N ARG A 58 -23.92 11.46 -10.50
CA ARG A 58 -23.13 12.12 -11.55
C ARG A 58 -22.58 13.43 -11.01
N ARG A 59 -21.33 13.73 -11.34
CA ARG A 59 -20.71 15.01 -10.98
C ARG A 59 -21.42 16.16 -11.68
N GLN A 60 -21.87 17.13 -10.90
CA GLN A 60 -22.45 18.40 -11.31
C GLN A 60 -21.94 19.50 -10.36
N GLU A 61 -22.34 20.77 -10.52
CA GLU A 61 -21.96 21.84 -9.58
C GLU A 61 -22.50 21.60 -8.17
N VAL A 62 -23.73 21.09 -8.10
CA VAL A 62 -24.36 20.56 -6.88
C VAL A 62 -24.60 19.08 -7.09
N LEU A 63 -23.99 18.27 -6.25
CA LEU A 63 -24.20 16.83 -6.22
C LEU A 63 -25.56 16.58 -5.59
N SER A 64 -26.42 15.81 -6.24
CA SER A 64 -27.74 15.48 -5.73
C SER A 64 -28.04 13.99 -5.90
N CYS A 65 -28.71 13.41 -4.92
CA CYS A 65 -29.13 12.03 -4.92
C CYS A 65 -30.64 11.93 -4.65
N PRO A 66 -31.38 10.99 -5.29
CA PRO A 66 -32.80 10.78 -5.00
C PRO A 66 -33.14 10.44 -3.54
N CYS A 67 -32.16 10.11 -2.69
CA CYS A 67 -32.39 9.94 -1.25
C CYS A 67 -32.48 11.27 -0.46
N GLY A 68 -32.30 12.42 -1.12
CA GLY A 68 -32.32 13.74 -0.50
C GLY A 68 -30.94 14.28 -0.10
N TRP A 69 -29.87 13.53 -0.33
CA TRP A 69 -28.51 14.04 -0.09
C TRP A 69 -28.11 15.05 -1.17
N GLU A 70 -27.61 16.21 -0.72
CA GLU A 70 -27.07 17.26 -1.57
C GLU A 70 -25.76 17.82 -1.01
N LEU A 71 -24.81 18.16 -1.89
CA LEU A 71 -23.55 18.80 -1.51
C LEU A 71 -22.93 19.55 -2.70
N PRO A 72 -22.47 20.80 -2.55
CA PRO A 72 -21.68 21.46 -3.59
C PRO A 72 -20.45 20.63 -3.97
N TRP A 73 -20.18 20.48 -5.26
CA TRP A 73 -18.98 19.76 -5.73
C TRP A 73 -17.70 20.37 -5.18
N ALA A 74 -17.64 21.69 -5.02
CA ALA A 74 -16.50 22.36 -4.42
C ALA A 74 -16.20 21.83 -3.00
N ASP A 75 -17.23 21.55 -2.20
CA ASP A 75 -17.08 21.03 -0.84
C ASP A 75 -16.73 19.55 -0.84
N TYR A 76 -17.36 18.76 -1.71
CA TYR A 76 -16.93 17.37 -1.91
C TYR A 76 -15.46 17.30 -2.35
N PHE A 77 -15.07 18.13 -3.31
CA PHE A 77 -13.71 18.16 -3.84
C PHE A 77 -12.68 18.51 -2.75
N LYS A 78 -13.04 19.39 -1.80
CA LYS A 78 -12.21 19.68 -0.63
C LYS A 78 -11.87 18.44 0.20
N THR A 79 -12.75 17.44 0.23
CA THR A 79 -12.52 16.19 0.99
C THR A 79 -11.46 15.29 0.33
N ILE A 80 -11.31 15.34 -0.99
CA ILE A 80 -10.41 14.45 -1.76
C ILE A 80 -9.15 15.15 -2.30
N GLN A 81 -9.13 16.48 -2.36
CA GLN A 81 -7.96 17.24 -2.80
C GLN A 81 -6.81 17.18 -1.78
N HIS A 82 -5.57 17.24 -2.26
CA HIS A 82 -4.36 17.18 -1.43
C HIS A 82 -4.20 15.92 -0.54
N LYS A 83 -5.03 14.89 -0.72
CA LYS A 83 -4.97 13.64 0.04
C LYS A 83 -4.16 12.53 -0.63
N GLN A 84 -3.38 12.81 -1.68
CA GLN A 84 -2.70 11.78 -2.50
C GLN A 84 -3.67 10.72 -3.09
N LEU A 85 -4.92 11.09 -3.37
CA LEU A 85 -5.97 10.21 -3.90
C LEU A 85 -6.13 10.38 -5.43
N SER A 86 -5.02 10.36 -6.16
CA SER A 86 -5.00 10.56 -7.62
C SER A 86 -4.00 9.62 -8.27
N GLY A 87 -4.41 8.93 -9.32
CA GLY A 87 -3.53 8.03 -10.08
C GLY A 87 -4.04 7.72 -11.47
N ALA A 88 -3.22 7.00 -12.23
CA ALA A 88 -3.55 6.48 -13.55
C ALA A 88 -4.10 5.05 -13.47
N GLY A 89 -4.68 4.56 -14.57
CA GLY A 89 -5.29 3.22 -14.69
C GLY A 89 -4.50 2.07 -14.04
N PRO A 90 -3.20 1.89 -14.34
CA PRO A 90 -2.42 0.76 -13.78
C PRO A 90 -2.34 0.71 -12.25
N VAL A 91 -2.52 1.86 -11.58
CA VAL A 91 -2.50 1.96 -10.10
C VAL A 91 -3.87 1.62 -9.54
N LEU A 92 -4.92 2.02 -10.26
CA LEU A 92 -6.30 1.66 -9.91
C LEU A 92 -6.50 0.16 -9.99
N GLU A 93 -5.91 -0.50 -11.00
CA GLU A 93 -5.93 -1.96 -11.14
C GLU A 93 -5.25 -2.64 -9.93
N GLN A 94 -4.04 -2.23 -9.56
CA GLN A 94 -3.35 -2.78 -8.38
C GLN A 94 -4.15 -2.62 -7.08
N PHE A 95 -4.79 -1.46 -6.89
CA PHE A 95 -5.63 -1.25 -5.72
C PHE A 95 -6.91 -2.08 -5.79
N GLN A 96 -7.52 -2.22 -6.97
CA GLN A 96 -8.70 -3.04 -7.16
C GLN A 96 -8.41 -4.53 -6.90
N ASP A 97 -7.25 -5.02 -7.33
CA ASP A 97 -6.81 -6.39 -7.04
C ASP A 97 -6.70 -6.64 -5.54
N PHE A 98 -6.11 -5.70 -4.80
CA PHE A 98 -6.03 -5.78 -3.34
C PHE A 98 -7.42 -5.72 -2.69
N VAL A 99 -8.27 -4.79 -3.11
CA VAL A 99 -9.66 -4.65 -2.61
C VAL A 99 -10.45 -5.94 -2.81
N ASN A 100 -10.29 -6.59 -3.96
CA ASN A 100 -10.98 -7.84 -4.27
C ASN A 100 -10.41 -9.03 -3.48
N ALA A 101 -9.09 -9.10 -3.33
CA ALA A 101 -8.42 -10.26 -2.76
C ALA A 101 -8.40 -10.27 -1.22
N PHE A 102 -8.15 -9.13 -0.58
CA PHE A 102 -7.87 -9.06 0.86
C PHE A 102 -9.04 -9.55 1.75
N PRO A 103 -10.31 -9.15 1.52
CA PRO A 103 -11.44 -9.62 2.34
C PRO A 103 -11.67 -11.14 2.25
N SER A 104 -11.22 -11.77 1.16
CA SER A 104 -11.33 -13.22 0.95
C SER A 104 -10.16 -14.02 1.54
N ALA A 105 -9.11 -13.34 2.05
CA ALA A 105 -7.93 -14.01 2.58
C ALA A 105 -8.22 -14.59 3.98
N ARG A 106 -8.23 -15.93 4.07
CA ARG A 106 -8.60 -16.65 5.31
C ARG A 106 -7.43 -16.97 6.23
N THR A 107 -6.19 -16.86 5.77
CA THR A 107 -5.01 -17.22 6.55
C THR A 107 -4.12 -16.00 6.81
N PRO A 108 -3.47 -15.91 7.98
CA PRO A 108 -2.53 -14.83 8.29
C PRO A 108 -1.44 -14.69 7.22
N ARG A 109 -0.87 -15.82 6.78
CA ARG A 109 0.09 -15.87 5.67
C ARG A 109 -0.42 -15.18 4.40
N LYS A 110 -1.64 -15.49 3.95
CA LYS A 110 -2.20 -14.91 2.72
C LYS A 110 -2.43 -13.41 2.88
N LYS A 111 -2.90 -12.97 4.05
CA LYS A 111 -3.07 -11.55 4.37
C LYS A 111 -1.73 -10.80 4.34
N VAL A 112 -0.69 -11.33 4.99
CA VAL A 112 0.67 -10.75 4.97
C VAL A 112 1.21 -10.65 3.55
N LEU A 113 1.09 -11.69 2.73
CA LEU A 113 1.55 -11.65 1.34
C LEU A 113 0.83 -10.58 0.49
N LEU A 114 -0.48 -10.40 0.69
CA LEU A 114 -1.23 -9.36 -0.02
C LEU A 114 -0.80 -7.96 0.42
N ILE A 115 -0.59 -7.76 1.73
CA ILE A 115 -0.08 -6.49 2.28
C ILE A 115 1.31 -6.20 1.72
N ASP A 116 2.20 -7.18 1.78
CA ASP A 116 3.59 -7.04 1.36
C ASP A 116 3.69 -6.74 -0.14
N ARG A 117 2.93 -7.45 -0.97
CA ARG A 117 2.86 -7.20 -2.41
C ARG A 117 2.33 -5.80 -2.71
N LEU A 118 1.28 -5.35 -2.02
CA LEU A 118 0.70 -4.02 -2.23
C LEU A 118 1.69 -2.90 -1.91
N ILE A 119 2.34 -2.94 -0.74
CA ILE A 119 3.21 -1.82 -0.32
C ILE A 119 4.54 -1.78 -1.07
N HIS A 120 4.97 -2.90 -1.66
CA HIS A 120 6.18 -2.96 -2.49
C HIS A 120 5.91 -2.75 -3.98
N ALA A 121 4.65 -2.62 -4.40
CA ALA A 121 4.32 -2.45 -5.81
C ALA A 121 4.70 -1.07 -6.37
N PHE A 122 4.85 -1.00 -7.70
CA PHE A 122 5.27 0.19 -8.43
C PHE A 122 4.24 0.64 -9.46
N HIS A 123 4.25 1.94 -9.73
CA HIS A 123 3.72 2.52 -10.95
C HIS A 123 4.60 2.14 -12.14
N TRP A 124 3.98 1.69 -13.22
CA TRP A 124 4.65 1.36 -14.48
C TRP A 124 4.35 2.42 -15.54
N TYR A 125 5.37 2.86 -16.28
CA TYR A 125 5.19 3.81 -17.38
C TYR A 125 5.15 3.08 -18.72
N CYS A 126 3.98 3.09 -19.37
CA CYS A 126 3.73 2.32 -20.59
C CYS A 126 4.68 2.64 -21.75
N LYS A 127 5.24 3.86 -21.82
CA LYS A 127 6.16 4.24 -22.91
C LYS A 127 7.56 3.66 -22.76
N THR A 128 8.04 3.49 -21.53
CA THR A 128 9.38 2.95 -21.25
C THR A 128 9.32 1.51 -20.75
N ASN A 129 8.11 0.98 -20.54
CA ASN A 129 7.84 -0.29 -19.89
C ASN A 129 8.66 -0.51 -18.61
N GLY A 130 8.82 0.57 -17.82
CA GLY A 130 9.70 0.59 -16.66
C GLY A 130 8.99 1.05 -15.39
N PRO A 131 9.47 0.62 -14.20
CA PRO A 131 8.98 1.11 -12.92
C PRO A 131 9.32 2.59 -12.75
N THR A 132 8.45 3.37 -12.14
CA THR A 132 8.65 4.82 -11.97
C THR A 132 8.61 5.30 -10.52
N ARG A 133 7.58 4.92 -9.75
CA ARG A 133 7.46 5.27 -8.34
C ARG A 133 6.71 4.19 -7.58
N PRO A 134 6.99 3.96 -6.29
CA PRO A 134 6.18 3.05 -5.47
C PRO A 134 4.74 3.52 -5.32
N VAL A 135 3.78 2.58 -5.28
CA VAL A 135 2.37 2.91 -4.96
C VAL A 135 2.15 3.21 -3.48
N ALA A 136 3.06 2.75 -2.61
CA ALA A 136 2.98 2.97 -1.16
C ALA A 136 2.93 4.45 -0.75
N VAL A 137 3.39 5.38 -1.60
CA VAL A 137 3.26 6.82 -1.33
C VAL A 137 1.81 7.30 -1.28
N ASN A 138 0.86 6.53 -1.82
CA ASN A 138 -0.57 6.82 -1.72
C ASN A 138 -1.20 6.21 -0.45
N LEU A 139 -0.51 5.27 0.18
CA LEU A 139 -1.02 4.41 1.25
C LEU A 139 -0.43 4.76 2.64
N ILE A 140 0.84 5.14 2.65
CA ILE A 140 1.66 5.38 3.84
C ILE A 140 1.90 6.87 3.98
N GLU A 141 1.79 7.39 5.20
CA GLU A 141 2.03 8.80 5.48
C GLU A 141 3.48 9.21 5.21
N GLY A 142 3.67 10.41 4.68
CA GLY A 142 4.99 11.03 4.47
C GLY A 142 5.31 11.33 3.01
N ARG A 143 6.51 11.86 2.79
CA ARG A 143 7.02 12.20 1.45
C ARG A 143 7.61 10.96 0.77
N LEU A 144 7.64 10.95 -0.56
CA LEU A 144 8.14 9.81 -1.36
C LEU A 144 9.49 9.26 -0.88
N GLY A 145 10.52 10.11 -0.71
CA GLY A 145 11.82 9.67 -0.21
C GLY A 145 11.78 9.09 1.21
N GLU A 146 10.88 9.57 2.07
CA GLU A 146 10.71 9.06 3.44
C GLU A 146 9.96 7.73 3.47
N VAL A 147 9.06 7.49 2.51
CA VAL A 147 8.34 6.22 2.34
C VAL A 147 9.29 5.18 1.75
N VAL A 148 10.05 5.52 0.70
CA VAL A 148 11.10 4.65 0.13
C VAL A 148 12.12 4.26 1.19
N ALA A 149 12.69 5.24 1.89
CA ALA A 149 13.66 4.97 2.95
C ALA A 149 13.08 4.20 4.13
N PHE A 150 11.76 4.26 4.34
CA PHE A 150 11.08 3.48 5.35
C PHE A 150 10.94 2.01 4.93
N LEU A 151 10.46 1.75 3.71
CA LEU A 151 10.30 0.41 3.16
C LEU A 151 11.65 -0.31 3.04
N ASP A 152 12.70 0.41 2.64
CA ASP A 152 14.09 -0.09 2.58
C ASP A 152 14.63 -0.61 3.93
N ARG A 153 14.01 -0.25 5.05
CA ARG A 153 14.44 -0.63 6.41
C ARG A 153 13.50 -1.63 7.08
N LEU A 154 12.53 -2.18 6.37
CA LEU A 154 11.66 -3.22 6.92
C LEU A 154 12.48 -4.48 7.24
N SER A 155 12.05 -5.19 8.27
CA SER A 155 12.74 -6.36 8.79
C SER A 155 12.34 -7.60 7.99
N TYR A 156 13.34 -8.36 7.53
CA TYR A 156 13.17 -9.65 6.87
C TYR A 156 14.14 -10.66 7.50
N SER A 157 13.72 -11.92 7.63
CA SER A 157 14.56 -13.02 8.12
C SER A 157 14.17 -14.35 7.47
N HIS A 158 14.90 -15.43 7.77
CA HIS A 158 14.53 -16.79 7.35
C HIS A 158 13.21 -17.29 7.97
N LYS A 159 12.69 -16.60 9.01
CA LYS A 159 11.40 -16.89 9.63
C LYS A 159 10.24 -16.05 9.07
N SER A 160 10.54 -15.07 8.20
CA SER A 160 9.52 -14.26 7.55
C SER A 160 8.56 -15.11 6.72
N THR A 161 7.35 -14.58 6.49
CA THR A 161 6.35 -15.22 5.65
C THR A 161 6.93 -15.69 4.31
N PRO A 162 6.86 -16.99 3.97
CA PRO A 162 7.39 -17.48 2.70
C PRO A 162 6.64 -16.85 1.51
N GLY A 163 7.39 -16.20 0.63
CA GLY A 163 6.91 -15.41 -0.51
C GLY A 163 7.21 -13.90 -0.41
N THR A 164 7.56 -13.37 0.78
CA THR A 164 7.90 -11.94 0.92
C THR A 164 9.32 -11.61 0.45
N SER A 165 10.22 -12.60 0.40
CA SER A 165 11.57 -12.47 -0.15
C SER A 165 11.58 -12.11 -1.64
N GLU A 166 10.63 -12.65 -2.40
CA GLU A 166 10.47 -12.43 -3.82
C GLU A 166 10.02 -11.00 -4.09
N ASN A 167 9.05 -10.50 -3.32
CA ASN A 167 8.60 -9.11 -3.39
C ASN A 167 9.73 -8.14 -2.97
N LEU A 168 10.54 -8.49 -1.96
CA LEU A 168 11.71 -7.71 -1.58
C LEU A 168 12.76 -7.67 -2.70
N ALA A 169 13.00 -8.78 -3.39
CA ALA A 169 13.93 -8.84 -4.51
C ALA A 169 13.43 -7.95 -5.67
N GLU A 170 12.14 -7.99 -6.00
CA GLU A 170 11.52 -7.11 -6.99
C GLU A 170 11.62 -5.63 -6.58
N TRP A 171 11.32 -5.32 -5.30
CA TRP A 171 11.51 -3.98 -4.74
C TRP A 171 12.94 -3.48 -4.94
N ASN A 172 13.94 -4.30 -4.58
CA ASN A 172 15.35 -3.96 -4.72
C ASN A 172 15.73 -3.65 -6.17
N HIS A 173 15.26 -4.48 -7.10
CA HIS A 173 15.49 -4.27 -8.52
C HIS A 173 14.88 -2.93 -8.99
N ASN A 174 13.61 -2.68 -8.66
CA ASN A 174 12.91 -1.48 -9.09
C ASN A 174 13.49 -0.19 -8.49
N ILE A 175 13.99 -0.25 -7.25
CA ILE A 175 14.70 0.87 -6.62
C ILE A 175 16.03 1.16 -7.31
N GLU A 176 16.82 0.13 -7.67
CA GLU A 176 18.08 0.35 -8.38
C GLU A 176 17.86 0.95 -9.78
N VAL A 177 16.85 0.45 -10.53
CA VAL A 177 16.44 1.03 -11.81
C VAL A 177 16.08 2.51 -11.68
N ASN A 178 15.51 2.92 -10.54
CA ASN A 178 15.08 4.28 -10.25
C ASN A 178 16.06 5.09 -9.38
N ARG A 179 17.31 4.63 -9.20
CA ARG A 179 18.28 5.27 -8.28
C ARG A 179 18.54 6.75 -8.57
N GLY A 180 18.39 7.17 -9.83
CA GLY A 180 18.55 8.56 -10.25
C GLY A 180 17.36 9.47 -9.90
N TRP A 181 16.20 8.89 -9.57
CA TRP A 181 14.96 9.61 -9.31
C TRP A 181 14.72 9.85 -7.82
N TYR A 182 15.12 8.90 -6.97
CA TYR A 182 15.00 9.03 -5.52
C TYR A 182 16.28 8.52 -4.86
N PRO A 183 16.90 9.28 -3.94
CA PRO A 183 18.06 8.79 -3.21
C PRO A 183 17.62 7.65 -2.29
N SER A 184 17.87 6.40 -2.69
CA SER A 184 17.87 5.31 -1.72
C SER A 184 18.96 5.61 -0.70
N ARG A 185 18.59 5.65 0.58
CA ARG A 185 19.56 5.85 1.68
C ARG A 185 20.25 4.54 2.07
N ARG A 186 20.24 3.52 1.20
CA ARG A 186 21.14 2.38 1.33
C ARG A 186 22.55 2.91 1.14
N LYS A 187 23.26 3.17 2.25
CA LYS A 187 24.71 3.01 2.22
C LYS A 187 24.98 1.58 1.74
N ALA A 188 26.01 1.42 0.91
CA ALA A 188 26.43 0.16 0.30
C ALA A 188 26.92 -0.91 1.30
N GLU A 189 26.29 -1.04 2.46
CA GLU A 189 26.48 -2.16 3.36
C GLU A 189 25.42 -3.20 3.01
N ALA A 190 25.82 -4.12 2.14
CA ALA A 190 25.13 -5.40 1.97
C ALA A 190 24.95 -6.01 3.36
N ARG A 191 23.71 -5.99 3.87
CA ARG A 191 23.40 -6.62 5.15
C ARG A 191 23.14 -8.10 4.86
N PRO A 192 24.01 -9.03 5.30
CA PRO A 192 23.69 -10.44 5.19
C PRO A 192 22.44 -10.72 6.03
N LEU A 193 21.59 -11.64 5.53
CA LEU A 193 20.55 -12.29 6.33
C LEU A 193 21.18 -12.67 7.66
N ARG A 194 20.62 -12.22 8.78
CA ARG A 194 21.16 -12.61 10.10
C ARG A 194 21.13 -14.14 10.16
N PRO A 195 22.27 -14.81 10.39
CA PRO A 195 22.28 -16.26 10.54
C PRO A 195 21.39 -16.63 11.73
N ALA A 196 20.72 -17.77 11.62
CA ALA A 196 19.99 -18.35 12.74
C ALA A 196 20.98 -18.55 13.90
N GLU A 197 20.68 -17.94 15.04
CA GLU A 197 21.35 -18.30 16.29
C GLU A 197 21.09 -19.79 16.52
N ALA A 198 22.15 -20.58 16.41
CA ALA A 198 22.15 -21.97 16.81
C ALA A 198 22.08 -22.00 18.34
N ASP A 199 20.88 -22.16 18.89
CA ASP A 199 20.69 -22.66 20.24
C ASP A 199 21.17 -24.13 20.28
N GLY A 200 22.48 -24.29 20.46
CA GLY A 200 23.08 -25.55 20.93
C GLY A 200 23.05 -25.58 22.46
N PRO A 201 22.69 -26.70 23.09
CA PRO A 201 22.63 -26.80 24.54
C PRO A 201 24.03 -26.66 25.13
N ARG A 202 24.16 -25.84 26.17
CA ARG A 202 25.36 -25.83 27.02
C ARG A 202 25.33 -27.07 27.90
N CYS A 203 26.47 -27.77 27.94
CA CYS A 203 26.76 -28.95 28.75
C CYS A 203 26.43 -28.79 30.23
#